data_AF-A0A7X9F4S9-F1
#
_entry.id   AF-A0A7X9F4S9-F1
#
_cell.length_a   1.000
_cell.length_b   1.000
_cell.length_c   1.000
_cell.angle_alpha   90.00
_cell.angle_beta   90.00
_cell.angle_gamma   90.00
#
_symmetry.space_group_name_H-M   'P 1'
#
loop_
_entity.id
_entity.type
_entity.pdbx_description
1 polymer ?
#
loop_
_entity_poly.entity_id
_entity_poly.type
_entity_poly.pdbx_seq_one_letter_code
_entity_poly.pdbx_strand_id
1 'polypeptide(L)'
;MANSTFALNNANTAGKAIAFNYNFTPVNPVMIKNTIVWGADESAAIKYYNKISKSASIFQYCAIQGYTSGYTNCINLNSGNTASDGPNFIATDGTNWSISFVSPCRDKGTSSGAPAQDYKGNNRIGTVDIGAYEHQYCRWIGGTSGQERNWNTTTNWAESITPSGAPYVVIGSATYNPLINVSDVTVNNLITETGGELTIGTGRLLTATSLINGGTTIFNPGAKGTIPTIINNGTFSLESDATGIASLIVDSYSGNDAEVELYLTGGTGSSENYLWHYISSPFTSLSVTPFSNVTLNLARWVESLASPDLFVGWVAFDGYVYRVDENPPYTGDPFSGLDKGRGYNHYYSSDHTYTINGQFNTSDVVVSIPCTDPDDYLGRYGYNLLGNPFPSGLDWDDITGSPSFPEQTSKVLHYEKEGNHVYYINGIGSEEGVNGIIPPMQGFFTKTYATGKSITLLLNARTHNNIPERYKGTGSIPYLRLKLISSGISDNIVVRFDETAKTGLDYDFDAVKTFLPQSKPYI
;
A
#
# COMPACT_ATOMS: atom_id res chain seq x y z
N MET A 1 -25.63 36.05 -15.46
CA MET A 1 -25.83 34.60 -15.73
C MET A 1 -24.87 33.85 -14.83
N ALA A 2 -25.30 32.78 -14.17
CA ALA A 2 -24.43 32.00 -13.30
C ALA A 2 -24.74 30.50 -13.45
N ASN A 3 -23.74 29.63 -13.26
CA ASN A 3 -23.90 28.19 -13.17
C ASN A 3 -24.71 27.61 -14.33
N SER A 4 -24.22 27.85 -15.56
CA SER A 4 -24.88 27.43 -16.80
C SER A 4 -23.91 26.62 -17.66
N THR A 5 -24.43 25.79 -18.55
CA THR A 5 -23.62 25.01 -19.52
C THR A 5 -24.12 25.26 -20.93
N PHE A 6 -23.25 25.76 -21.79
CA PHE A 6 -23.47 25.90 -23.23
C PHE A 6 -22.54 24.93 -23.94
N ALA A 7 -23.07 23.78 -24.37
CA ALA A 7 -22.28 22.73 -25.02
C ALA A 7 -22.84 22.42 -26.41
N LEU A 8 -21.95 22.32 -27.41
CA LEU A 8 -22.26 21.95 -28.80
C LEU A 8 -23.40 22.77 -29.45
N ASN A 9 -23.58 24.02 -29.02
CA ASN A 9 -24.56 24.90 -29.64
C ASN A 9 -24.12 25.29 -31.06
N ASN A 10 -25.09 25.51 -31.94
CA ASN A 10 -24.85 25.89 -33.32
C ASN A 10 -25.62 27.17 -33.68
N ALA A 11 -24.98 28.07 -34.42
CA ALA A 11 -25.59 29.28 -34.93
C ALA A 11 -25.12 29.52 -36.37
N ASN A 12 -26.03 29.93 -37.24
CA ASN A 12 -25.75 30.11 -38.67
C ASN A 12 -24.88 31.34 -38.97
N THR A 13 -24.81 32.31 -38.05
CA THR A 13 -24.22 33.62 -38.34
C THR A 13 -23.06 33.95 -37.41
N ALA A 14 -23.26 33.89 -36.08
CA ALA A 14 -22.19 34.08 -35.10
C ALA A 14 -22.70 33.81 -33.67
N GLY A 15 -21.77 33.69 -32.71
CA GLY A 15 -22.08 33.56 -31.29
C GLY A 15 -22.72 32.22 -31.00
N LYS A 16 -22.02 31.13 -31.36
CA LYS A 16 -22.57 29.78 -31.26
C LYS A 16 -23.12 29.47 -29.87
N ALA A 17 -22.53 30.04 -28.82
CA ALA A 17 -23.04 29.97 -27.45
C ALA A 17 -23.60 31.31 -26.96
N ILE A 18 -22.81 32.38 -27.02
CA ILE A 18 -23.16 33.67 -26.41
C ILE A 18 -22.84 34.82 -27.39
N ALA A 19 -23.81 35.71 -27.57
CA ALA A 19 -23.66 36.94 -28.35
C ALA A 19 -24.02 38.14 -27.49
N PHE A 20 -23.05 39.06 -27.28
CA PHE A 20 -23.29 40.32 -26.59
C PHE A 20 -23.55 41.43 -27.60
N ASN A 21 -24.69 42.11 -27.48
CA ASN A 21 -25.06 43.24 -28.32
C ASN A 21 -25.52 44.41 -27.44
N TYR A 22 -24.66 45.42 -27.29
CA TYR A 22 -24.94 46.62 -26.48
C TYR A 22 -24.95 47.89 -27.33
N ASN A 23 -26.11 48.55 -27.37
CA ASN A 23 -26.31 49.80 -28.12
C ASN A 23 -26.41 51.06 -27.22
N PHE A 24 -26.54 50.89 -25.90
CA PHE A 24 -26.79 51.98 -24.94
C PHE A 24 -25.54 52.37 -24.12
N THR A 25 -25.55 53.58 -23.55
CA THR A 25 -24.49 54.12 -22.67
C THR A 25 -25.10 54.61 -21.34
N PRO A 26 -24.49 54.30 -20.18
CA PRO A 26 -23.23 53.57 -20.00
C PRO A 26 -23.37 52.06 -20.24
N VAL A 27 -22.29 51.42 -20.72
CA VAL A 27 -22.24 49.96 -20.83
C VAL A 27 -22.00 49.41 -19.42
N ASN A 28 -23.04 48.82 -18.82
CA ASN A 28 -22.86 47.96 -17.65
C ASN A 28 -22.64 46.54 -18.17
N PRO A 29 -21.38 46.04 -18.21
CA PRO A 29 -21.12 44.71 -18.75
C PRO A 29 -21.85 43.64 -17.93
N VAL A 30 -22.52 42.71 -18.61
CA VAL A 30 -23.08 41.52 -17.96
C VAL A 30 -21.94 40.72 -17.35
N MET A 31 -22.10 40.31 -16.10
CA MET A 31 -21.21 39.37 -15.46
C MET A 31 -21.77 37.95 -15.62
N ILE A 32 -20.92 37.07 -16.12
CA ILE A 32 -21.13 35.64 -16.29
C ILE A 32 -20.18 34.90 -15.35
N LYS A 33 -20.73 34.08 -14.47
CA LYS A 33 -19.99 33.31 -13.48
C LYS A 33 -20.23 31.82 -13.58
N ASN A 34 -19.26 30.99 -13.21
CA ASN A 34 -19.44 29.54 -13.08
C ASN A 34 -20.07 28.90 -14.33
N THR A 35 -19.75 29.38 -15.54
CA THR A 35 -20.39 28.91 -16.77
C THR A 35 -19.41 28.13 -17.63
N ILE A 36 -19.84 26.98 -18.15
CA ILE A 36 -19.11 26.23 -19.17
C ILE A 36 -19.57 26.67 -20.56
N VAL A 37 -18.62 26.96 -21.46
CA VAL A 37 -18.83 27.17 -22.89
C VAL A 37 -17.92 26.23 -23.68
N TRP A 38 -18.50 25.25 -24.35
CA TRP A 38 -17.75 24.17 -24.99
C TRP A 38 -18.43 23.69 -26.29
N GLY A 39 -17.66 23.07 -27.19
CA GLY A 39 -18.14 22.60 -28.50
C GLY A 39 -17.87 23.56 -29.67
N ALA A 40 -17.26 24.71 -29.39
CA ALA A 40 -16.69 25.64 -30.35
C ALA A 40 -15.61 26.45 -29.62
N ASP A 41 -14.54 26.83 -30.31
CA ASP A 41 -13.50 27.68 -29.74
C ASP A 41 -14.07 29.06 -29.35
N GLU A 42 -13.42 29.77 -28.42
CA GLU A 42 -13.88 31.08 -27.92
C GLU A 42 -14.30 32.02 -29.06
N SER A 43 -13.51 32.07 -30.13
CA SER A 43 -13.72 32.98 -31.26
C SER A 43 -15.03 32.71 -32.00
N ALA A 44 -15.51 31.47 -32.06
CA ALA A 44 -16.78 31.10 -32.66
C ALA A 44 -17.93 31.04 -31.65
N ALA A 45 -17.63 30.65 -30.40
CA ALA A 45 -18.61 30.48 -29.34
C ALA A 45 -19.11 31.79 -28.76
N ILE A 46 -18.22 32.77 -28.57
CA ILE A 46 -18.52 34.06 -27.93
C ILE A 46 -18.30 35.18 -28.95
N LYS A 47 -19.31 36.02 -29.15
CA LYS A 47 -19.23 37.19 -30.03
C LYS A 47 -19.62 38.47 -29.32
N TYR A 48 -18.86 39.52 -29.61
CA TYR A 48 -19.06 40.86 -29.09
C TYR A 48 -19.45 41.80 -30.24
N TYR A 49 -20.55 42.52 -30.09
CA TYR A 49 -21.05 43.48 -31.06
C TYR A 49 -21.18 44.88 -30.46
N ASN A 50 -21.03 45.90 -31.31
CA ASN A 50 -21.26 47.30 -30.95
C ASN A 50 -20.31 47.77 -29.84
N LYS A 51 -20.84 48.33 -28.74
CA LYS A 51 -20.04 49.06 -27.74
C LYS A 51 -19.44 48.19 -26.63
N ILE A 52 -19.48 46.87 -26.76
CA ILE A 52 -18.90 45.93 -25.78
C ILE A 52 -17.73 45.17 -26.40
N SER A 53 -16.68 44.95 -25.61
CA SER A 53 -15.48 44.20 -25.98
C SER A 53 -15.11 43.21 -24.89
N LYS A 54 -14.21 42.29 -25.23
CA LYS A 54 -13.64 41.32 -24.28
C LYS A 54 -13.06 42.05 -23.06
N SER A 55 -13.51 41.65 -21.87
CA SER A 55 -13.09 42.23 -20.59
C SER A 55 -13.08 41.17 -19.49
N ALA A 56 -12.12 41.28 -18.57
CA ALA A 56 -12.01 40.43 -17.39
C ALA A 56 -13.23 40.52 -16.45
N SER A 57 -14.02 41.60 -16.56
CA SER A 57 -15.25 41.77 -15.79
C SER A 57 -16.44 40.94 -16.30
N ILE A 58 -16.36 40.41 -17.54
CA ILE A 58 -17.49 39.73 -18.19
C ILE A 58 -17.55 38.26 -17.79
N PHE A 59 -16.44 37.53 -17.87
CA PHE A 59 -16.38 36.12 -17.46
C PHE A 59 -15.48 35.97 -16.24
N GLN A 60 -16.03 35.38 -15.18
CA GLN A 60 -15.31 35.09 -13.95
C GLN A 60 -15.58 33.66 -13.50
N TYR A 61 -14.57 32.87 -13.17
CA TYR A 61 -14.76 31.47 -12.75
C TYR A 61 -15.52 30.64 -13.80
N CYS A 62 -15.27 30.87 -15.09
CA CYS A 62 -15.92 30.15 -16.20
C CYS A 62 -14.93 29.17 -16.85
N ALA A 63 -15.43 28.16 -17.55
CA ALA A 63 -14.59 27.25 -18.32
C ALA A 63 -14.96 27.37 -19.80
N ILE A 64 -14.01 27.78 -20.65
CA ILE A 64 -14.30 28.14 -22.05
C ILE A 64 -13.31 27.41 -22.97
N GLN A 65 -13.80 26.78 -24.03
CA GLN A 65 -12.95 26.06 -24.97
C GLN A 65 -12.02 26.99 -25.75
N GLY A 66 -10.73 26.67 -25.76
CA GLY A 66 -9.72 27.33 -26.59
C GLY A 66 -9.44 28.80 -26.23
N TYR A 67 -9.91 29.30 -25.09
CA TYR A 67 -9.60 30.66 -24.65
C TYR A 67 -8.19 30.69 -24.05
N THR A 68 -7.40 31.73 -24.30
CA THR A 68 -6.00 31.76 -23.83
C THR A 68 -5.64 32.92 -22.89
N SER A 69 -6.47 33.97 -22.76
CA SER A 69 -6.26 35.07 -21.80
C SER A 69 -7.46 36.04 -21.74
N GLY A 70 -7.51 36.92 -20.72
CA GLY A 70 -8.42 38.09 -20.68
C GLY A 70 -9.70 37.95 -19.86
N TYR A 71 -9.89 36.82 -19.16
CA TYR A 71 -10.98 36.58 -18.20
C TYR A 71 -10.41 36.26 -16.82
N THR A 72 -11.20 36.42 -15.76
CA THR A 72 -10.72 36.25 -14.38
C THR A 72 -10.99 34.83 -13.88
N ASN A 73 -9.96 34.13 -13.41
CA ASN A 73 -10.07 32.79 -12.81
C ASN A 73 -10.83 31.77 -13.68
N CYS A 74 -10.72 31.90 -15.00
CA CYS A 74 -11.34 30.96 -15.93
C CYS A 74 -10.43 29.75 -16.19
N ILE A 75 -10.96 28.71 -16.83
CA ILE A 75 -10.26 27.48 -17.23
C ILE A 75 -10.30 27.30 -18.74
N ASN A 76 -9.14 27.24 -19.39
CA ASN A 76 -9.06 26.95 -20.83
C ASN A 76 -9.38 25.47 -21.05
N LEU A 77 -10.47 25.19 -21.76
CA LEU A 77 -10.88 23.83 -22.03
C LEU A 77 -10.34 23.33 -23.37
N ASN A 78 -9.94 22.06 -23.37
CA ASN A 78 -9.65 21.30 -24.58
C ASN A 78 -10.90 21.11 -25.44
N SER A 79 -10.73 20.99 -26.76
CA SER A 79 -11.81 20.60 -27.68
C SER A 79 -12.25 19.14 -27.55
N GLY A 80 -11.42 18.27 -26.96
CA GLY A 80 -11.78 16.89 -26.64
C GLY A 80 -12.48 16.80 -25.29
N ASN A 81 -13.65 16.13 -25.23
CA ASN A 81 -14.42 16.01 -23.99
C ASN A 81 -13.62 15.31 -22.88
N THR A 82 -12.90 14.24 -23.23
CA THR A 82 -12.19 13.34 -22.30
C THR A 82 -10.70 13.66 -22.14
N ALA A 83 -10.23 14.80 -22.67
CA ALA A 83 -8.87 15.25 -22.41
C ALA A 83 -8.73 15.64 -20.93
N SER A 84 -7.50 15.62 -20.39
CA SER A 84 -7.24 15.98 -18.98
C SER A 84 -7.67 17.43 -18.66
N ASP A 85 -7.62 18.31 -19.66
CA ASP A 85 -8.09 19.69 -19.64
C ASP A 85 -9.43 19.88 -20.40
N GLY A 86 -10.12 18.80 -20.75
CA GLY A 86 -11.47 18.84 -21.32
C GLY A 86 -12.55 19.06 -20.26
N PRO A 87 -13.81 19.36 -20.63
CA PRO A 87 -14.90 19.51 -19.66
C PRO A 87 -15.28 18.20 -18.96
N ASN A 88 -14.96 17.05 -19.55
CA ASN A 88 -15.23 15.72 -19.02
C ASN A 88 -16.71 15.51 -18.66
N PHE A 89 -17.62 15.86 -19.58
CA PHE A 89 -19.03 15.54 -19.46
C PHE A 89 -19.26 14.03 -19.52
N ILE A 90 -20.26 13.53 -18.79
CA ILE A 90 -20.68 12.12 -18.81
C ILE A 90 -21.15 11.70 -20.21
N ALA A 91 -21.87 12.56 -20.93
CA ALA A 91 -22.26 12.35 -22.32
C ALA A 91 -22.21 13.68 -23.10
N THR A 92 -21.96 13.58 -24.41
CA THR A 92 -21.90 14.74 -25.32
C THR A 92 -23.04 14.74 -26.35
N ASP A 93 -23.99 13.84 -26.24
CA ASP A 93 -25.11 13.65 -27.17
C ASP A 93 -26.39 14.40 -26.74
N GLY A 94 -26.32 15.17 -25.65
CA GLY A 94 -27.47 15.86 -25.09
C GLY A 94 -28.16 15.14 -23.94
N THR A 95 -27.85 13.86 -23.70
CA THR A 95 -28.55 13.05 -22.69
C THR A 95 -28.11 13.39 -21.26
N ASN A 96 -26.82 13.69 -21.05
CA ASN A 96 -26.28 13.98 -19.74
C ASN A 96 -25.04 14.88 -19.76
N TRP A 97 -25.25 16.18 -19.62
CA TRP A 97 -24.20 17.20 -19.52
C TRP A 97 -23.61 17.38 -18.12
N SER A 98 -23.85 16.43 -17.19
CA SER A 98 -23.18 16.48 -15.88
C SER A 98 -21.68 16.26 -16.07
N ILE A 99 -20.85 16.92 -15.27
CA ILE A 99 -19.41 16.69 -15.26
C ILE A 99 -19.08 15.38 -14.52
N SER A 100 -18.04 14.69 -14.96
CA SER A 100 -17.46 13.57 -14.24
C SER A 100 -16.57 14.06 -13.09
N PHE A 101 -16.21 13.15 -12.19
CA PHE A 101 -15.36 13.49 -11.04
C PHE A 101 -14.03 14.11 -11.49
N VAL A 102 -13.41 13.61 -12.57
CA VAL A 102 -12.08 14.11 -13.03
C VAL A 102 -12.12 15.46 -13.73
N SER A 103 -13.30 16.07 -13.88
CA SER A 103 -13.42 17.34 -14.60
C SER A 103 -12.62 18.45 -13.95
N PRO A 104 -11.87 19.26 -14.74
CA PRO A 104 -11.22 20.46 -14.22
C PRO A 104 -12.24 21.53 -13.78
N CYS A 105 -13.53 21.37 -14.13
CA CYS A 105 -14.60 22.28 -13.70
C CYS A 105 -15.10 21.99 -12.27
N ARG A 106 -14.76 20.82 -11.71
CA ARG A 106 -15.16 20.42 -10.36
C ARG A 106 -14.44 21.26 -9.30
N ASP A 107 -15.18 21.78 -8.32
CA ASP A 107 -14.68 22.56 -7.19
C ASP A 107 -13.86 23.81 -7.61
N LYS A 108 -14.10 24.38 -8.80
CA LYS A 108 -13.36 25.55 -9.32
C LYS A 108 -14.19 26.83 -9.47
N GLY A 109 -15.48 26.79 -9.13
CA GLY A 109 -16.37 27.94 -9.19
C GLY A 109 -16.26 28.86 -7.97
N THR A 110 -17.21 29.78 -7.87
CA THR A 110 -17.41 30.66 -6.71
C THR A 110 -18.82 30.55 -6.17
N SER A 111 -19.00 30.59 -4.85
CA SER A 111 -20.33 30.67 -4.23
C SER A 111 -21.04 32.01 -4.49
N SER A 112 -20.29 33.06 -4.89
CA SER A 112 -20.84 34.39 -5.14
C SER A 112 -21.77 34.42 -6.35
N GLY A 113 -23.07 34.43 -6.09
CA GLY A 113 -24.12 34.45 -7.12
C GLY A 113 -24.47 33.07 -7.67
N ALA A 114 -23.96 32.00 -7.07
CA ALA A 114 -24.34 30.64 -7.40
C ALA A 114 -25.73 30.30 -6.81
N PRO A 115 -26.62 29.62 -7.55
CA PRO A 115 -27.84 29.06 -6.98
C PRO A 115 -27.54 27.98 -5.93
N ALA A 116 -28.39 27.86 -4.91
CA ALA A 116 -28.24 26.88 -3.83
C ALA A 116 -28.30 25.42 -4.32
N GLN A 117 -28.98 25.18 -5.43
CA GLN A 117 -29.10 23.87 -6.07
C GLN A 117 -28.63 23.91 -7.52
N ASP A 118 -28.25 22.75 -8.05
CA ASP A 118 -27.92 22.57 -9.45
C ASP A 118 -29.17 22.36 -10.33
N TYR A 119 -28.96 22.16 -11.64
CA TYR A 119 -30.06 21.92 -12.58
C TYR A 119 -30.90 20.67 -12.26
N LYS A 120 -30.33 19.67 -11.57
CA LYS A 120 -31.02 18.44 -11.14
C LYS A 120 -31.68 18.57 -9.75
N GLY A 121 -31.53 19.72 -9.09
CA GLY A 121 -32.05 19.96 -7.74
C GLY A 121 -31.14 19.45 -6.61
N ASN A 122 -29.90 19.04 -6.92
CA ASN A 122 -28.94 18.65 -5.90
C ASN A 122 -28.37 19.89 -5.22
N ASN A 123 -28.07 19.80 -3.92
CA ASN A 123 -27.38 20.87 -3.22
C ASN A 123 -25.90 20.96 -3.69
N ARG A 124 -25.31 22.14 -3.51
CA ARG A 124 -23.88 22.37 -3.79
C ARG A 124 -23.02 21.78 -2.68
N ILE A 125 -21.92 21.10 -3.04
CA ILE A 125 -21.04 20.40 -2.10
C ILE A 125 -19.67 21.06 -2.11
N GLY A 126 -19.24 21.63 -0.98
CA GLY A 126 -17.94 22.29 -0.89
C GLY A 126 -17.85 23.54 -1.76
N THR A 127 -16.82 23.62 -2.61
CA THR A 127 -16.67 24.72 -3.57
C THR A 127 -17.56 24.44 -4.78
N VAL A 128 -18.39 25.40 -5.18
CA VAL A 128 -19.34 25.25 -6.30
C VAL A 128 -18.63 24.81 -7.58
N ASP A 129 -19.22 23.87 -8.31
CA ASP A 129 -18.73 23.47 -9.63
C ASP A 129 -19.00 24.55 -10.69
N ILE A 130 -18.09 24.67 -11.67
CA ILE A 130 -18.34 25.46 -12.88
C ILE A 130 -19.31 24.66 -13.76
N GLY A 131 -20.45 25.25 -14.13
CA GLY A 131 -21.46 24.64 -14.99
C GLY A 131 -22.84 24.55 -14.33
N ALA A 132 -23.78 23.95 -15.06
CA ALA A 132 -25.17 23.79 -14.64
C ALA A 132 -25.39 22.68 -13.60
N TYR A 133 -24.49 21.71 -13.51
CA TYR A 133 -24.61 20.51 -12.67
C TYR A 133 -23.57 20.54 -11.56
N GLU A 134 -23.92 20.00 -10.40
CA GLU A 134 -22.99 19.70 -9.31
C GLU A 134 -22.67 18.21 -9.32
N HIS A 135 -21.40 17.85 -9.25
CA HIS A 135 -20.99 16.48 -9.04
C HIS A 135 -21.28 16.05 -7.61
N GLN A 136 -21.97 14.93 -7.43
CA GLN A 136 -22.35 14.43 -6.11
C GLN A 136 -21.31 13.46 -5.57
N TYR A 137 -20.80 13.75 -4.37
CA TYR A 137 -19.79 12.94 -3.67
C TYR A 137 -19.85 13.19 -2.16
N CYS A 138 -19.32 12.27 -1.35
CA CYS A 138 -19.22 12.48 0.10
C CYS A 138 -17.91 13.19 0.44
N ARG A 139 -17.98 14.39 1.02
CA ARG A 139 -16.80 15.17 1.41
C ARG A 139 -16.66 15.26 2.92
N TRP A 140 -15.48 14.96 3.43
CA TRP A 140 -15.15 15.24 4.83
C TRP A 140 -14.98 16.75 5.03
N ILE A 141 -15.66 17.30 6.04
CA ILE A 141 -15.59 18.73 6.40
C ILE A 141 -14.98 18.97 7.79
N GLY A 142 -14.72 17.90 8.55
CA GLY A 142 -14.28 17.98 9.95
C GLY A 142 -15.45 18.21 10.90
N GLY A 143 -15.31 17.72 12.13
CA GLY A 143 -16.38 17.79 13.12
C GLY A 143 -16.35 18.98 14.07
N THR A 144 -17.35 18.99 14.95
CA THR A 144 -17.47 19.92 16.09
C THR A 144 -17.12 19.21 17.40
N SER A 145 -16.98 19.98 18.49
CA SER A 145 -16.28 19.54 19.70
C SER A 145 -16.73 18.17 20.24
N GLY A 146 -15.78 17.26 20.47
CA GLY A 146 -15.96 15.96 21.12
C GLY A 146 -16.03 14.73 20.21
N GLN A 147 -16.22 14.89 18.89
CA GLN A 147 -16.21 13.80 17.89
C GLN A 147 -15.57 14.25 16.56
N GLU A 148 -14.65 15.22 16.63
CA GLU A 148 -14.18 16.03 15.50
C GLU A 148 -13.57 15.21 14.37
N ARG A 149 -12.96 14.07 14.71
CA ARG A 149 -12.22 13.19 13.79
C ARG A 149 -12.95 11.88 13.50
N ASN A 150 -14.06 11.59 14.20
CA ASN A 150 -14.70 10.28 14.11
C ASN A 150 -15.37 10.10 12.75
N TRP A 151 -14.86 9.15 11.96
CA TRP A 151 -15.38 8.80 10.63
C TRP A 151 -16.90 8.59 10.59
N ASN A 152 -17.46 7.97 11.64
CA ASN A 152 -18.87 7.57 11.69
C ASN A 152 -19.82 8.69 12.11
N THR A 153 -19.32 9.89 12.42
CA THR A 153 -20.17 11.03 12.80
C THR A 153 -20.69 11.73 11.55
N THR A 154 -22.00 11.64 11.31
CA THR A 154 -22.67 12.19 10.12
C THR A 154 -22.37 13.67 9.91
N THR A 155 -22.38 14.49 10.96
CA THR A 155 -22.15 15.94 10.89
C THR A 155 -20.73 16.33 10.49
N ASN A 156 -19.79 15.37 10.44
CA ASN A 156 -18.42 15.60 9.95
C ASN A 156 -18.30 15.46 8.44
N TRP A 157 -19.38 15.05 7.78
CA TRP A 157 -19.51 14.94 6.34
C TRP A 157 -20.42 16.05 5.81
N ALA A 158 -20.11 16.55 4.61
CA ALA A 158 -20.99 17.45 3.90
C ALA A 158 -22.41 16.86 3.81
N GLU A 159 -23.41 17.73 3.94
CA GLU A 159 -24.84 17.35 3.98
C GLU A 159 -25.26 16.43 5.13
N SER A 160 -24.37 16.16 6.09
CA SER A 160 -24.60 15.22 7.19
C SER A 160 -24.87 13.79 6.72
N ILE A 161 -24.20 13.35 5.64
CA ILE A 161 -24.35 12.01 5.07
C ILE A 161 -23.02 11.26 5.13
N THR A 162 -22.98 10.13 5.86
CA THR A 162 -21.81 9.25 5.88
C THR A 162 -21.59 8.55 4.53
N PRO A 163 -20.37 8.15 4.17
CA PRO A 163 -20.04 7.66 2.83
C PRO A 163 -20.60 6.29 2.41
N SER A 164 -21.53 5.70 3.18
CA SER A 164 -22.07 4.37 2.92
C SER A 164 -22.76 4.32 1.55
N GLY A 165 -22.10 3.71 0.56
CA GLY A 165 -22.59 3.58 -0.82
C GLY A 165 -22.28 4.75 -1.74
N ALA A 166 -21.57 5.79 -1.27
CA ALA A 166 -21.17 6.91 -2.10
C ALA A 166 -20.18 6.45 -3.20
N PRO A 167 -20.32 6.91 -4.46
CA PRO A 167 -19.40 6.52 -5.53
C PRO A 167 -17.98 7.07 -5.30
N TYR A 168 -17.88 8.25 -4.67
CA TYR A 168 -16.64 8.95 -4.36
C TYR A 168 -16.68 9.49 -2.93
N VAL A 169 -15.58 9.28 -2.21
CA VAL A 169 -15.34 9.79 -0.86
C VAL A 169 -14.10 10.66 -0.90
N VAL A 170 -14.22 11.91 -0.46
CA VAL A 170 -13.18 12.92 -0.62
C VAL A 170 -12.75 13.45 0.74
N ILE A 171 -11.47 13.27 1.04
CA ILE A 171 -10.79 13.82 2.19
C ILE A 171 -9.99 15.03 1.74
N GLY A 172 -10.58 16.21 1.90
CA GLY A 172 -9.91 17.48 1.64
C GLY A 172 -9.18 18.00 2.86
N SER A 173 -8.50 19.14 2.70
CA SER A 173 -7.95 19.88 3.83
C SER A 173 -9.06 20.29 4.80
N ALA A 174 -8.90 19.92 6.06
CA ALA A 174 -9.81 20.23 7.15
C ALA A 174 -9.02 20.54 8.42
N THR A 175 -9.61 21.29 9.35
CA THR A 175 -9.00 21.54 10.67
C THR A 175 -8.85 20.23 11.46
N TYR A 176 -9.79 19.31 11.31
CA TYR A 176 -9.80 18.01 11.96
C TYR A 176 -9.89 16.92 10.90
N ASN A 177 -8.77 16.24 10.68
CA ASN A 177 -8.67 15.16 9.71
C ASN A 177 -9.33 13.87 10.23
N PRO A 178 -10.00 13.09 9.36
CA PRO A 178 -10.68 11.86 9.74
C PRO A 178 -9.73 10.82 10.32
N LEU A 179 -10.23 10.11 11.32
CA LEU A 179 -9.59 8.95 11.96
C LEU A 179 -10.60 7.78 11.97
N ILE A 180 -10.22 6.69 11.33
CA ILE A 180 -10.95 5.42 11.40
C ILE A 180 -10.43 4.66 12.62
N ASN A 181 -11.14 4.73 13.75
CA ASN A 181 -10.74 4.06 15.00
C ASN A 181 -11.87 3.33 15.73
N VAL A 182 -13.12 3.45 15.26
CA VAL A 182 -14.29 2.84 15.92
C VAL A 182 -14.68 1.51 15.27
N SER A 183 -14.75 1.47 13.95
CA SER A 183 -15.19 0.31 13.17
C SER A 183 -14.41 0.26 11.87
N ASP A 184 -14.39 -0.92 11.25
CA ASP A 184 -13.89 -1.06 9.88
C ASP A 184 -14.76 -0.26 8.91
N VAL A 185 -14.16 0.17 7.81
CA VAL A 185 -14.78 1.06 6.82
C VAL A 185 -14.64 0.46 5.44
N THR A 186 -15.76 0.41 4.73
CA THR A 186 -15.80 0.06 3.30
C THR A 186 -16.35 1.23 2.51
N VAL A 187 -15.61 1.67 1.50
CA VAL A 187 -15.99 2.74 0.57
C VAL A 187 -15.71 2.29 -0.86
N ASN A 188 -16.26 3.03 -1.84
CA ASN A 188 -15.91 2.83 -3.24
C ASN A 188 -14.58 3.54 -3.53
N ASN A 189 -14.62 4.62 -4.32
CA ASN A 189 -13.42 5.37 -4.68
C ASN A 189 -13.10 6.39 -3.57
N LEU A 190 -11.91 6.29 -3.01
CA LEU A 190 -11.40 7.19 -1.99
C LEU A 190 -10.39 8.15 -2.61
N ILE A 191 -10.50 9.44 -2.27
CA ILE A 191 -9.58 10.47 -2.70
C ILE A 191 -9.12 11.24 -1.47
N THR A 192 -7.81 11.30 -1.27
CA THR A 192 -7.21 12.24 -0.33
C THR A 192 -6.63 13.38 -1.15
N GLU A 193 -7.22 14.57 -1.09
CA GLU A 193 -6.74 15.74 -1.86
C GLU A 193 -5.50 16.35 -1.21
N THR A 194 -4.75 17.16 -1.95
CA THR A 194 -3.60 17.89 -1.40
C THR A 194 -4.01 18.70 -0.16
N GLY A 195 -3.26 18.52 0.93
CA GLY A 195 -3.53 19.12 2.23
C GLY A 195 -4.61 18.43 3.06
N GLY A 196 -5.28 17.40 2.52
CA GLY A 196 -6.12 16.46 3.27
C GLY A 196 -5.29 15.32 3.84
N GLU A 197 -5.75 14.76 4.97
CA GLU A 197 -5.09 13.65 5.64
C GLU A 197 -6.13 12.62 6.09
N LEU A 198 -5.83 11.33 5.94
CA LEU A 198 -6.63 10.22 6.47
C LEU A 198 -5.75 9.32 7.34
N THR A 199 -6.20 9.06 8.57
CA THR A 199 -5.56 8.08 9.45
C THR A 199 -6.45 6.85 9.63
N ILE A 200 -5.89 5.66 9.41
CA ILE A 200 -6.48 4.38 9.76
C ILE A 200 -5.83 3.92 11.07
N GLY A 201 -6.63 3.84 12.13
CA GLY A 201 -6.17 3.49 13.46
C GLY A 201 -5.84 1.99 13.61
N THR A 202 -5.05 1.68 14.65
CA THR A 202 -4.61 0.33 15.00
C THR A 202 -5.77 -0.67 15.04
N GLY A 203 -5.59 -1.81 14.38
CA GLY A 203 -6.56 -2.89 14.34
C GLY A 203 -7.85 -2.56 13.58
N ARG A 204 -7.90 -1.48 12.79
CA ARG A 204 -9.01 -1.19 11.87
C ARG A 204 -8.66 -1.59 10.44
N LEU A 205 -9.67 -1.96 9.67
CA LEU A 205 -9.58 -2.24 8.24
C LEU A 205 -10.27 -1.13 7.42
N LEU A 206 -9.54 -0.62 6.42
CA LEU A 206 -10.09 0.17 5.32
C LEU A 206 -10.17 -0.70 4.06
N THR A 207 -11.37 -0.86 3.51
CA THR A 207 -11.59 -1.44 2.18
C THR A 207 -12.05 -0.34 1.23
N ALA A 208 -11.34 -0.16 0.11
CA ALA A 208 -11.70 0.79 -0.93
C ALA A 208 -11.54 0.13 -2.31
N THR A 209 -12.38 0.47 -3.29
CA THR A 209 -12.21 -0.04 -4.66
C THR A 209 -11.02 0.60 -5.36
N SER A 210 -10.72 1.85 -5.01
CA SER A 210 -9.52 2.56 -5.44
C SER A 210 -9.16 3.69 -4.47
N LEU A 211 -7.89 4.08 -4.45
CA LEU A 211 -7.40 5.27 -3.75
C LEU A 211 -6.59 6.16 -4.71
N ILE A 212 -6.98 7.43 -4.80
CA ILE A 212 -6.13 8.50 -5.37
C ILE A 212 -5.64 9.35 -4.20
N ASN A 213 -4.37 9.18 -3.83
CA ASN A 213 -3.79 9.86 -2.68
C ASN A 213 -2.94 11.05 -3.13
N GLY A 214 -3.52 12.24 -3.23
CA GLY A 214 -2.79 13.51 -3.45
C GLY A 214 -2.43 14.27 -2.17
N GLY A 215 -2.89 13.80 -1.00
CA GLY A 215 -2.55 14.32 0.33
C GLY A 215 -1.77 13.29 1.14
N THR A 216 -2.18 13.07 2.39
CA THR A 216 -1.51 12.13 3.31
C THR A 216 -2.46 11.01 3.72
N THR A 217 -2.06 9.75 3.52
CA THR A 217 -2.81 8.58 4.02
C THR A 217 -1.88 7.76 4.91
N ILE A 218 -2.29 7.52 6.16
CA ILE A 218 -1.48 6.87 7.20
C ILE A 218 -2.22 5.65 7.72
N PHE A 219 -1.56 4.50 7.71
CA PHE A 219 -1.98 3.30 8.41
C PHE A 219 -1.12 3.15 9.66
N ASN A 220 -1.70 3.36 10.83
CA ASN A 220 -1.02 3.17 12.11
C ASN A 220 -0.57 1.71 12.29
N PRO A 221 0.33 1.40 13.24
CA PRO A 221 0.73 0.03 13.54
C PRO A 221 -0.49 -0.89 13.74
N GLY A 222 -0.51 -2.02 13.02
CA GLY A 222 -1.60 -3.00 13.03
C GLY A 222 -2.87 -2.60 12.26
N ALA A 223 -2.91 -1.44 11.62
CA ALA A 223 -3.99 -1.08 10.70
C ALA A 223 -3.91 -1.90 9.40
N LYS A 224 -5.06 -2.07 8.73
CA LYS A 224 -5.20 -2.93 7.54
C LYS A 224 -5.84 -2.17 6.39
N GLY A 225 -5.37 -2.41 5.17
CA GLY A 225 -5.92 -1.86 3.94
C GLY A 225 -6.12 -2.92 2.86
N THR A 226 -7.33 -3.04 2.32
CA THR A 226 -7.60 -3.79 1.09
C THR A 226 -8.01 -2.80 0.00
N ILE A 227 -7.05 -2.43 -0.84
CA ILE A 227 -7.22 -1.38 -1.85
C ILE A 227 -6.57 -1.85 -3.16
N PRO A 228 -7.34 -2.42 -4.10
CA PRO A 228 -6.78 -3.03 -5.32
C PRO A 228 -5.95 -2.06 -6.15
N THR A 229 -6.36 -0.79 -6.26
CA THR A 229 -5.67 0.21 -7.08
C THR A 229 -5.36 1.45 -6.26
N ILE A 230 -4.07 1.80 -6.18
CA ILE A 230 -3.57 3.02 -5.54
C ILE A 230 -2.77 3.85 -6.55
N ILE A 231 -3.14 5.12 -6.69
CA ILE A 231 -2.33 6.15 -7.33
C ILE A 231 -1.88 7.11 -6.24
N ASN A 232 -0.62 7.03 -5.83
CA ASN A 232 -0.04 7.87 -4.80
C ASN A 232 0.67 9.09 -5.40
N ASN A 233 0.08 10.27 -5.28
CA ASN A 233 0.70 11.55 -5.65
C ASN A 233 1.09 12.38 -4.41
N GLY A 234 0.98 11.81 -3.21
CA GLY A 234 1.28 12.45 -1.93
C GLY A 234 2.11 11.53 -1.03
N THR A 235 1.79 11.51 0.28
CA THR A 235 2.43 10.65 1.27
C THR A 235 1.52 9.47 1.60
N PHE A 236 2.02 8.25 1.44
CA PHE A 236 1.31 7.03 1.79
C PHE A 236 2.19 6.22 2.75
N SER A 237 1.77 6.13 4.02
CA SER A 237 2.57 5.55 5.10
C SER A 237 1.93 4.28 5.68
N LEU A 238 2.75 3.24 5.84
CA LEU A 238 2.45 2.02 6.59
C LEU A 238 3.37 1.97 7.82
N GLU A 239 2.82 2.28 9.00
CA GLU A 239 3.60 2.43 10.23
C GLU A 239 3.82 1.11 10.98
N SER A 240 4.85 1.08 11.83
CA SER A 240 5.21 -0.07 12.63
C SER A 240 5.83 0.33 13.97
N ASP A 241 5.45 -0.37 15.02
CA ASP A 241 6.02 -0.24 16.36
C ASP A 241 6.13 -1.60 17.05
N ALA A 242 6.43 -1.60 18.36
CA ALA A 242 6.54 -2.82 19.16
C ALA A 242 5.23 -3.63 19.26
N THR A 243 4.09 -3.04 18.88
CA THR A 243 2.76 -3.67 18.92
C THR A 243 2.32 -4.20 17.56
N GLY A 244 2.99 -3.85 16.47
CA GLY A 244 2.71 -4.45 15.17
C GLY A 244 3.21 -3.66 13.98
N ILE A 245 2.77 -4.12 12.81
CA ILE A 245 3.08 -3.52 11.50
C ILE A 245 1.78 -3.38 10.71
N ALA A 246 1.61 -2.26 10.03
CA ALA A 246 0.49 -2.05 9.12
C ALA A 246 0.52 -3.07 7.96
N SER A 247 -0.67 -3.40 7.44
CA SER A 247 -0.84 -4.43 6.41
C SER A 247 -1.66 -3.90 5.24
N LEU A 248 -1.16 -4.09 4.02
CA LEU A 248 -1.81 -3.65 2.79
C LEU A 248 -1.89 -4.79 1.76
N ILE A 249 -3.09 -5.01 1.22
CA ILE A 249 -3.34 -5.81 0.02
C ILE A 249 -3.64 -4.84 -1.12
N VAL A 250 -2.75 -4.82 -2.13
CA VAL A 250 -2.79 -3.92 -3.30
C VAL A 250 -2.36 -4.64 -4.57
N ASP A 251 -3.13 -4.50 -5.65
CA ASP A 251 -2.90 -5.18 -6.94
C ASP A 251 -2.24 -4.27 -7.98
N SER A 252 -2.37 -2.95 -7.80
CA SER A 252 -1.72 -1.94 -8.61
C SER A 252 -1.35 -0.74 -7.74
N TYR A 253 -0.08 -0.36 -7.76
CA TYR A 253 0.46 0.80 -7.07
C TYR A 253 1.29 1.63 -8.06
N SER A 254 1.11 2.95 -8.05
CA SER A 254 1.83 3.88 -8.94
C SER A 254 1.97 5.26 -8.34
N GLY A 255 2.86 6.08 -8.90
CA GLY A 255 3.14 7.45 -8.44
C GLY A 255 4.37 7.49 -7.54
N ASN A 256 4.33 8.28 -6.47
CA ASN A 256 5.38 8.40 -5.47
C ASN A 256 5.59 7.09 -4.70
N ASP A 257 6.79 6.91 -4.17
CA ASP A 257 7.11 5.79 -3.30
C ASP A 257 6.22 5.78 -2.04
N ALA A 258 5.90 4.57 -1.56
CA ALA A 258 5.25 4.38 -0.27
C ALA A 258 6.31 4.44 0.83
N GLU A 259 5.95 4.95 2.00
CA GLU A 259 6.79 4.95 3.20
C GLU A 259 6.35 3.78 4.09
N VAL A 260 7.26 2.85 4.39
CA VAL A 260 6.96 1.70 5.25
C VAL A 260 7.94 1.70 6.41
N GLU A 261 7.40 1.66 7.61
CA GLU A 261 8.18 1.50 8.83
C GLU A 261 8.42 0.01 9.14
N LEU A 262 9.62 -0.30 9.61
CA LEU A 262 9.99 -1.59 10.16
C LEU A 262 10.59 -1.39 11.54
N TYR A 263 9.83 -1.72 12.59
CA TYR A 263 10.34 -1.76 13.95
C TYR A 263 11.04 -3.08 14.25
N LEU A 264 12.31 -3.02 14.67
CA LEU A 264 13.09 -4.17 15.10
C LEU A 264 13.65 -3.95 16.51
N THR A 265 13.52 -4.95 17.38
CA THR A 265 14.08 -4.88 18.74
C THR A 265 15.58 -5.12 18.77
N GLY A 266 16.31 -4.38 19.61
CA GLY A 266 17.75 -4.54 19.79
C GLY A 266 18.13 -5.66 20.76
N GLY A 267 19.29 -6.29 20.54
CA GLY A 267 19.87 -7.27 21.46
C GLY A 267 20.96 -6.70 22.37
N THR A 268 21.14 -7.26 23.57
CA THR A 268 22.29 -6.93 24.43
C THR A 268 23.52 -7.65 23.90
N GLY A 269 24.52 -6.93 23.38
CA GLY A 269 25.77 -7.47 22.79
C GLY A 269 26.69 -8.28 23.72
N SER A 270 26.19 -8.80 24.85
CA SER A 270 26.83 -9.89 25.58
C SER A 270 26.70 -11.20 24.78
N SER A 271 27.71 -12.06 24.87
CA SER A 271 27.98 -13.26 24.04
C SER A 271 26.86 -14.31 23.90
N GLU A 272 25.67 -14.09 24.46
CA GLU A 272 24.55 -15.05 24.45
C GLU A 272 23.20 -14.45 24.01
N ASN A 273 23.09 -13.14 23.70
CA ASN A 273 21.81 -12.44 23.43
C ASN A 273 21.78 -11.55 22.16
N TYR A 274 22.40 -12.00 21.06
CA TYR A 274 22.22 -11.32 19.76
C TYR A 274 20.81 -11.59 19.21
N LEU A 275 19.96 -10.56 19.21
CA LEU A 275 18.60 -10.64 18.64
C LEU A 275 18.64 -10.32 17.15
N TRP A 276 18.88 -11.38 16.37
CA TRP A 276 18.83 -11.33 14.91
C TRP A 276 17.37 -11.34 14.41
N HIS A 277 17.18 -10.76 13.23
CA HIS A 277 15.88 -10.62 12.59
C HIS A 277 15.98 -11.01 11.13
N TYR A 278 15.18 -11.98 10.73
CA TYR A 278 14.96 -12.23 9.32
C TYR A 278 14.02 -11.18 8.74
N ILE A 279 14.53 -10.36 7.82
CA ILE A 279 13.78 -9.29 7.17
C ILE A 279 13.62 -9.57 5.67
N SER A 280 12.69 -8.88 5.02
CA SER A 280 12.45 -8.96 3.58
C SER A 280 12.01 -7.62 2.99
N SER A 281 11.98 -7.53 1.67
CA SER A 281 11.49 -6.34 0.94
C SER A 281 10.07 -6.56 0.39
N PRO A 282 9.11 -5.67 0.66
CA PRO A 282 7.81 -5.65 0.01
C PRO A 282 7.82 -4.89 -1.33
N PHE A 283 8.99 -4.38 -1.73
CA PHE A 283 9.15 -3.48 -2.88
C PHE A 283 9.71 -4.18 -4.11
N THR A 284 9.49 -3.57 -5.27
CA THR A 284 10.08 -4.02 -6.55
C THR A 284 11.61 -3.94 -6.58
N SER A 285 12.17 -2.99 -5.83
CA SER A 285 13.60 -2.81 -5.56
C SER A 285 13.75 -2.10 -4.22
N LEU A 286 14.72 -2.53 -3.42
CA LEU A 286 15.05 -1.89 -2.14
C LEU A 286 16.57 -1.82 -1.99
N SER A 287 17.12 -0.63 -1.79
CA SER A 287 18.54 -0.46 -1.45
C SER A 287 18.85 -0.99 -0.04
N VAL A 288 20.08 -1.46 0.18
CA VAL A 288 20.57 -1.78 1.54
C VAL A 288 20.74 -0.54 2.43
N THR A 289 20.79 0.66 1.84
CA THR A 289 21.12 1.93 2.53
C THR A 289 20.37 2.20 3.83
N PRO A 290 19.04 1.98 3.93
CA PRO A 290 18.31 2.21 5.18
C PRO A 290 18.89 1.42 6.36
N PHE A 291 19.40 0.21 6.10
CA PHE A 291 20.00 -0.66 7.11
C PHE A 291 21.50 -0.42 7.27
N SER A 292 22.24 -0.34 6.15
CA SER A 292 23.70 -0.24 6.15
C SER A 292 24.23 1.08 6.74
N ASN A 293 23.39 2.13 6.77
CA ASN A 293 23.70 3.37 7.46
C ASN A 293 23.65 3.25 8.99
N VAL A 294 23.01 2.20 9.51
CA VAL A 294 22.80 1.97 10.96
C VAL A 294 23.72 0.87 11.48
N THR A 295 23.93 -0.20 10.71
CA THR A 295 24.69 -1.39 11.14
C THR A 295 25.42 -2.03 9.97
N LEU A 296 26.56 -2.66 10.24
CA LEU A 296 27.23 -3.54 9.27
C LEU A 296 26.59 -4.94 9.22
N ASN A 297 25.73 -5.25 10.19
CA ASN A 297 25.15 -6.58 10.38
C ASN A 297 23.88 -6.75 9.55
N LEU A 298 24.02 -6.62 8.23
CA LEU A 298 23.02 -6.99 7.23
C LEU A 298 23.61 -8.06 6.34
N ALA A 299 23.02 -9.26 6.34
CA ALA A 299 23.56 -10.42 5.64
C ALA A 299 22.51 -11.16 4.83
N ARG A 300 22.95 -11.86 3.79
CA ARG A 300 22.17 -12.83 3.03
C ARG A 300 22.68 -14.24 3.31
N TRP A 301 21.78 -15.21 3.22
CA TRP A 301 22.16 -16.61 3.18
C TRP A 301 22.56 -17.04 1.76
N VAL A 302 23.70 -17.70 1.63
CA VAL A 302 24.24 -18.29 0.40
C VAL A 302 24.45 -19.78 0.64
N GLU A 303 23.47 -20.57 0.21
CA GLU A 303 23.39 -22.02 0.48
C GLU A 303 24.64 -22.79 0.02
N SER A 304 25.21 -22.43 -1.13
CA SER A 304 26.39 -23.10 -1.68
C SER A 304 27.67 -22.87 -0.86
N LEU A 305 27.67 -21.89 0.04
CA LEU A 305 28.78 -21.59 0.92
C LEU A 305 28.62 -22.22 2.31
N ALA A 306 27.57 -22.99 2.60
CA ALA A 306 27.31 -23.58 3.92
C ALA A 306 28.27 -24.73 4.34
N SER A 307 29.49 -24.75 3.78
CA SER A 307 30.53 -25.76 4.03
C SER A 307 31.92 -25.12 4.04
N PRO A 308 32.83 -25.51 4.95
CA PRO A 308 32.75 -26.68 5.85
C PRO A 308 31.83 -26.50 7.07
N ASP A 309 31.35 -25.29 7.33
CA ASP A 309 30.48 -24.93 8.46
C ASP A 309 29.35 -23.98 7.98
N LEU A 310 28.29 -23.80 8.77
CA LEU A 310 27.15 -22.95 8.44
C LEU A 310 27.48 -21.45 8.48
N PHE A 311 28.46 -21.00 9.27
CA PHE A 311 28.79 -19.57 9.39
C PHE A 311 29.28 -18.96 8.07
N VAL A 312 29.94 -19.75 7.22
CA VAL A 312 30.36 -19.29 5.88
C VAL A 312 29.21 -19.08 4.89
N GLY A 313 28.03 -19.64 5.18
CA GLY A 313 26.81 -19.39 4.39
C GLY A 313 26.27 -17.97 4.57
N TRP A 314 26.64 -17.26 5.63
CA TRP A 314 26.23 -15.87 5.86
C TRP A 314 27.22 -14.89 5.24
N VAL A 315 26.74 -14.11 4.28
CA VAL A 315 27.52 -13.08 3.58
C VAL A 315 26.89 -11.71 3.83
N ALA A 316 27.63 -10.80 4.45
CA ALA A 316 27.23 -9.43 4.70
C ALA A 316 27.13 -8.61 3.41
N PHE A 317 26.44 -7.46 3.46
CA PHE A 317 26.24 -6.58 2.31
C PHE A 317 27.54 -6.07 1.67
N ASP A 318 28.60 -5.93 2.47
CA ASP A 318 29.95 -5.53 2.03
C ASP A 318 30.81 -6.72 1.56
N GLY A 319 30.27 -7.94 1.54
CA GLY A 319 30.95 -9.17 1.14
C GLY A 319 31.67 -9.89 2.28
N TYR A 320 31.62 -9.36 3.51
CA TYR A 320 32.20 -10.03 4.67
C TYR A 320 31.48 -11.35 4.98
N VAL A 321 32.25 -12.40 5.26
CA VAL A 321 31.72 -13.73 5.61
C VAL A 321 31.89 -13.94 7.12
N TYR A 322 30.87 -14.46 7.80
CA TYR A 322 30.84 -14.60 9.27
C TYR A 322 31.72 -15.74 9.81
N ARG A 323 32.85 -16.03 9.15
CA ARG A 323 33.87 -16.98 9.60
C ARG A 323 35.26 -16.34 9.56
N VAL A 324 35.88 -16.26 10.74
CA VAL A 324 37.10 -15.47 11.00
C VAL A 324 38.37 -16.30 11.19
N ASP A 325 38.28 -17.63 11.21
CA ASP A 325 39.37 -18.51 11.61
C ASP A 325 40.24 -19.05 10.46
N GLU A 326 39.97 -18.66 9.21
CA GLU A 326 40.77 -19.08 8.04
C GLU A 326 41.65 -17.97 7.47
N ASN A 327 42.81 -18.36 6.92
CA ASN A 327 43.77 -17.49 6.25
C ASN A 327 44.08 -18.03 4.84
N PRO A 328 43.72 -17.33 3.75
CA PRO A 328 42.99 -16.05 3.74
C PRO A 328 41.52 -16.19 4.17
N PRO A 329 40.89 -15.13 4.69
CA PRO A 329 39.48 -15.16 5.08
C PRO A 329 38.59 -15.42 3.87
N TYR A 330 37.48 -16.12 4.07
CA TYR A 330 36.44 -16.26 3.04
C TYR A 330 35.89 -14.87 2.69
N THR A 331 35.74 -14.62 1.39
CA THR A 331 35.08 -13.42 0.87
C THR A 331 33.90 -13.84 0.02
N GLY A 332 32.73 -13.30 0.32
CA GLY A 332 31.53 -13.47 -0.51
C GLY A 332 31.33 -12.27 -1.42
N ASP A 333 30.43 -12.41 -2.39
CA ASP A 333 30.08 -11.29 -3.25
C ASP A 333 29.25 -10.26 -2.46
N PRO A 334 29.62 -8.96 -2.50
CA PRO A 334 28.81 -7.90 -1.90
C PRO A 334 27.46 -7.75 -2.61
N PHE A 335 26.51 -7.10 -1.95
CA PHE A 335 25.21 -6.77 -2.54
C PHE A 335 24.74 -5.38 -2.10
N SER A 336 24.04 -4.68 -3.00
CA SER A 336 23.57 -3.31 -2.79
C SER A 336 22.05 -3.18 -2.67
N GLY A 337 21.31 -4.27 -2.83
CA GLY A 337 19.85 -4.28 -2.70
C GLY A 337 19.29 -5.57 -2.10
N LEU A 338 18.05 -5.47 -1.63
CA LEU A 338 17.22 -6.57 -1.17
C LEU A 338 16.33 -7.05 -2.33
N ASP A 339 16.56 -8.28 -2.76
CA ASP A 339 15.87 -8.93 -3.87
C ASP A 339 14.45 -9.36 -3.46
N LYS A 340 13.51 -9.26 -4.39
CA LYS A 340 12.13 -9.75 -4.19
C LYS A 340 12.12 -11.22 -3.79
N GLY A 341 11.33 -11.55 -2.78
CA GLY A 341 11.13 -12.93 -2.33
C GLY A 341 12.32 -13.55 -1.60
N ARG A 342 13.44 -12.82 -1.47
CA ARG A 342 14.61 -13.23 -0.69
C ARG A 342 14.52 -12.63 0.71
N GLY A 343 14.95 -13.40 1.71
CA GLY A 343 15.11 -12.90 3.07
C GLY A 343 16.56 -12.56 3.36
N TYR A 344 16.74 -11.72 4.38
CA TYR A 344 18.02 -11.22 4.84
C TYR A 344 18.05 -11.30 6.36
N ASN A 345 19.23 -11.41 6.95
CA ASN A 345 19.39 -11.36 8.38
C ASN A 345 19.93 -9.99 8.79
N HIS A 346 19.36 -9.43 9.86
CA HIS A 346 19.67 -8.11 10.35
C HIS A 346 19.87 -8.13 11.87
N TYR A 347 20.90 -7.42 12.34
CA TYR A 347 21.11 -7.19 13.76
C TYR A 347 21.52 -5.74 14.05
N TYR A 348 20.90 -5.22 15.10
CA TYR A 348 21.31 -3.98 15.74
C TYR A 348 21.15 -4.11 17.25
N SER A 349 22.00 -3.42 18.03
CA SER A 349 22.03 -3.58 19.49
C SER A 349 20.98 -2.76 20.22
N SER A 350 20.23 -1.90 19.53
CA SER A 350 19.18 -1.06 20.10
C SER A 350 17.89 -1.21 19.30
N ASP A 351 16.75 -1.00 19.95
CA ASP A 351 15.47 -0.92 19.25
C ASP A 351 15.55 0.18 18.18
N HIS A 352 15.03 -0.10 16.99
CA HIS A 352 15.09 0.84 15.88
C HIS A 352 13.88 0.70 14.96
N THR A 353 13.30 1.82 14.57
CA THR A 353 12.30 1.90 13.51
C THR A 353 12.96 2.43 12.24
N TYR A 354 13.04 1.59 11.21
CA TYR A 354 13.53 1.99 9.90
C TYR A 354 12.36 2.56 9.08
N THR A 355 12.51 3.74 8.48
CA THR A 355 11.59 4.23 7.45
C THR A 355 12.15 3.91 6.07
N ILE A 356 11.43 3.13 5.29
CA ILE A 356 11.88 2.57 4.02
C ILE A 356 10.91 2.97 2.92
N ASN A 357 11.47 3.49 1.82
CA ASN A 357 10.68 3.98 0.70
C ASN A 357 10.80 3.05 -0.52
N GLY A 358 9.69 2.82 -1.23
CA GLY A 358 9.72 2.16 -2.53
C GLY A 358 8.35 1.94 -3.17
N GLN A 359 8.37 1.41 -4.40
CA GLN A 359 7.19 0.94 -5.12
C GLN A 359 6.87 -0.50 -4.72
N PHE A 360 5.65 -0.78 -4.27
CA PHE A 360 5.24 -2.14 -3.86
C PHE A 360 5.34 -3.16 -5.00
N ASN A 361 5.72 -4.38 -4.65
CA ASN A 361 5.57 -5.52 -5.55
C ASN A 361 4.10 -5.96 -5.59
N THR A 362 3.52 -5.99 -6.79
CA THR A 362 2.11 -6.35 -7.01
C THR A 362 1.94 -7.56 -7.93
N SER A 363 2.98 -8.39 -8.05
CA SER A 363 2.98 -9.62 -8.85
C SER A 363 3.46 -10.82 -8.04
N ASP A 364 3.14 -12.02 -8.50
CA ASP A 364 3.79 -13.25 -8.06
C ASP A 364 5.31 -13.11 -8.13
N VAL A 365 6.02 -13.79 -7.22
CA VAL A 365 7.49 -13.82 -7.18
C VAL A 365 7.97 -15.27 -7.22
N VAL A 366 8.67 -15.64 -8.28
CA VAL A 366 9.32 -16.95 -8.39
C VAL A 366 10.73 -16.85 -7.81
N VAL A 367 11.03 -17.66 -6.80
CA VAL A 367 12.32 -17.67 -6.11
C VAL A 367 13.00 -19.02 -6.32
N SER A 368 14.25 -19.01 -6.78
CA SER A 368 15.08 -20.22 -6.86
C SER A 368 15.48 -20.68 -5.46
N ILE A 369 15.36 -21.97 -5.20
CA ILE A 369 15.75 -22.62 -3.93
C ILE A 369 16.80 -23.70 -4.22
N PRO A 370 18.09 -23.36 -4.31
CA PRO A 370 19.15 -24.33 -4.55
C PRO A 370 19.33 -25.36 -3.42
N CYS A 371 19.93 -26.49 -3.79
CA CYS A 371 20.42 -27.52 -2.90
C CYS A 371 21.76 -28.01 -3.49
N THR A 372 22.88 -27.65 -2.88
CA THR A 372 24.21 -27.92 -3.41
C THR A 372 24.57 -29.40 -3.31
N ASP A 373 24.22 -30.06 -2.21
CA ASP A 373 24.38 -31.50 -2.03
C ASP A 373 23.04 -32.11 -1.55
N PRO A 374 22.24 -32.68 -2.46
CA PRO A 374 20.96 -33.29 -2.12
C PRO A 374 21.11 -34.59 -1.31
N ASP A 375 22.32 -35.18 -1.26
CA ASP A 375 22.57 -36.41 -0.51
C ASP A 375 22.90 -36.14 0.97
N ASP A 376 23.22 -34.89 1.36
CA ASP A 376 23.29 -34.44 2.77
C ASP A 376 21.89 -34.10 3.30
N TYR A 377 21.03 -35.12 3.35
CA TYR A 377 19.64 -35.00 3.81
C TYR A 377 19.50 -34.41 5.23
N LEU A 378 20.54 -34.52 6.07
CA LEU A 378 20.46 -34.32 7.52
C LEU A 378 21.15 -33.07 8.07
N GLY A 379 21.96 -32.32 7.31
CA GLY A 379 22.85 -31.32 7.94
C GLY A 379 22.78 -29.89 7.41
N ARG A 380 23.22 -29.68 6.17
CA ARG A 380 23.77 -28.35 5.78
C ARG A 380 23.14 -27.71 4.56
N TYR A 381 22.84 -28.51 3.54
CA TYR A 381 22.42 -28.00 2.24
C TYR A 381 20.90 -27.95 2.08
N GLY A 382 20.44 -27.19 1.09
CA GLY A 382 19.03 -27.04 0.73
C GLY A 382 18.25 -26.02 1.53
N TYR A 383 18.82 -25.45 2.59
CA TYR A 383 18.19 -24.34 3.33
C TYR A 383 18.28 -23.05 2.52
N ASN A 384 17.15 -22.36 2.39
CA ASN A 384 17.03 -21.14 1.62
C ASN A 384 16.27 -20.09 2.45
N LEU A 385 16.85 -18.89 2.56
CA LEU A 385 16.23 -17.76 3.24
C LEU A 385 15.40 -16.96 2.23
N LEU A 386 14.08 -17.18 2.30
CA LEU A 386 13.08 -16.47 1.51
C LEU A 386 12.51 -15.32 2.34
N GLY A 387 11.71 -14.48 1.70
CA GLY A 387 11.11 -13.32 2.35
C GLY A 387 9.75 -13.00 1.78
N ASN A 388 8.85 -12.51 2.63
CA ASN A 388 7.56 -12.03 2.18
C ASN A 388 7.74 -10.82 1.24
N PRO A 389 7.32 -10.91 -0.03
CA PRO A 389 7.51 -9.85 -1.01
C PRO A 389 6.35 -8.86 -1.04
N PHE A 390 5.42 -8.91 -0.08
CA PHE A 390 4.21 -8.09 -0.06
C PHE A 390 4.10 -7.24 1.21
N PRO A 391 3.41 -6.09 1.15
CA PRO A 391 3.13 -5.26 2.33
C PRO A 391 1.99 -5.82 3.20
N SER A 392 1.62 -7.10 3.04
CA SER A 392 0.59 -7.80 3.82
C SER A 392 1.15 -9.09 4.40
N GLY A 393 0.37 -9.80 5.23
CA GLY A 393 0.73 -11.16 5.61
C GLY A 393 0.73 -12.06 4.37
N LEU A 394 1.62 -13.04 4.34
CA LEU A 394 1.66 -14.09 3.32
C LEU A 394 1.28 -15.43 3.96
N ASP A 395 0.22 -16.05 3.46
CA ASP A 395 -0.28 -17.33 3.94
C ASP A 395 0.51 -18.49 3.32
N TRP A 396 1.28 -19.18 4.13
CA TRP A 396 2.09 -20.30 3.68
C TRP A 396 1.29 -21.55 3.34
N ASP A 397 0.11 -21.74 3.93
CA ASP A 397 -0.73 -22.89 3.60
C ASP A 397 -1.30 -22.73 2.18
N ASP A 398 -1.60 -21.50 1.76
CA ASP A 398 -1.97 -21.20 0.37
C ASP A 398 -0.80 -21.48 -0.61
N ILE A 399 0.45 -21.16 -0.21
CA ILE A 399 1.65 -21.47 -1.01
C ILE A 399 1.88 -22.98 -1.12
N THR A 400 1.87 -23.69 0.00
CA THR A 400 2.17 -25.13 0.05
C THR A 400 1.02 -26.02 -0.42
N GLY A 401 -0.21 -25.49 -0.40
CA GLY A 401 -1.40 -26.12 -0.98
C GLY A 401 -1.50 -25.93 -2.51
N SER A 402 -0.69 -25.05 -3.09
CA SER A 402 -0.66 -24.86 -4.54
C SER A 402 -0.20 -26.12 -5.27
N PRO A 403 -0.87 -26.51 -6.38
CA PRO A 403 -0.39 -27.59 -7.25
C PRO A 403 1.00 -27.35 -7.85
N SER A 404 1.48 -26.11 -7.84
CA SER A 404 2.82 -25.74 -8.33
C SER A 404 3.91 -25.82 -7.24
N PHE A 405 3.56 -26.18 -6.00
CA PHE A 405 4.56 -26.33 -4.94
C PHE A 405 5.56 -27.45 -5.31
N PRO A 406 6.88 -27.20 -5.25
CA PRO A 406 7.88 -28.12 -5.76
C PRO A 406 7.95 -29.42 -4.94
N GLU A 407 7.91 -30.56 -5.63
CA GLU A 407 8.20 -31.86 -5.01
C GLU A 407 9.59 -31.88 -4.34
N GLN A 408 9.74 -32.73 -3.31
CA GLN A 408 10.97 -32.86 -2.50
C GLN A 408 11.38 -31.53 -1.85
N THR A 409 10.41 -30.71 -1.47
CA THR A 409 10.61 -29.47 -0.71
C THR A 409 9.75 -29.52 0.54
N SER A 410 10.35 -29.14 1.67
CA SER A 410 9.69 -29.14 2.96
C SER A 410 8.59 -28.08 3.01
N LYS A 411 7.44 -28.42 3.58
CA LYS A 411 6.38 -27.46 3.91
C LYS A 411 6.60 -26.75 5.24
N VAL A 412 7.76 -26.94 5.87
CA VAL A 412 8.14 -26.26 7.11
C VAL A 412 8.54 -24.82 6.82
N LEU A 413 8.07 -23.92 7.68
CA LEU A 413 8.63 -22.59 7.85
C LEU A 413 9.51 -22.56 9.09
N HIS A 414 10.64 -21.90 8.97
CA HIS A 414 11.60 -21.70 10.04
C HIS A 414 11.81 -20.21 10.28
N TYR A 415 11.76 -19.81 11.55
CA TYR A 415 11.82 -18.41 11.98
C TYR A 415 12.67 -18.23 13.23
N GLU A 416 13.05 -16.98 13.48
CA GLU A 416 13.60 -16.55 14.76
C GLU A 416 12.58 -15.68 15.52
N LYS A 417 12.30 -16.07 16.77
CA LYS A 417 11.45 -15.34 17.71
C LYS A 417 12.17 -15.17 19.05
N GLU A 418 12.44 -13.92 19.45
CA GLU A 418 13.11 -13.61 20.73
C GLU A 418 14.44 -14.37 20.93
N GLY A 419 15.20 -14.57 19.85
CA GLY A 419 16.45 -15.32 19.87
C GLY A 419 16.31 -16.85 19.86
N ASN A 420 15.08 -17.38 19.81
CA ASN A 420 14.79 -18.81 19.71
C ASN A 420 14.40 -19.20 18.29
N HIS A 421 14.84 -20.39 17.87
CA HIS A 421 14.40 -21.00 16.63
C HIS A 421 13.01 -21.60 16.80
N VAL A 422 12.07 -21.17 15.96
CA VAL A 422 10.70 -21.70 15.96
C VAL A 422 10.31 -22.12 14.56
N TYR A 423 9.35 -23.04 14.47
CA TYR A 423 8.89 -23.56 13.19
C TYR A 423 7.37 -23.69 13.13
N TYR A 424 6.85 -23.58 11.91
CA TYR A 424 5.47 -23.88 11.59
C TYR A 424 5.43 -24.99 10.54
N ILE A 425 4.53 -25.96 10.72
CA ILE A 425 4.23 -26.96 9.70
C ILE A 425 2.78 -27.41 9.81
N ASN A 426 2.07 -27.35 8.68
CA ASN A 426 0.75 -27.95 8.48
C ASN A 426 -0.23 -27.71 9.65
N GLY A 427 -0.45 -26.43 9.96
CA GLY A 427 -1.34 -25.96 11.03
C GLY A 427 -0.71 -25.87 12.42
N ILE A 428 0.55 -26.31 12.61
CA ILE A 428 1.15 -26.44 13.95
C ILE A 428 2.41 -25.60 14.08
N GLY A 429 2.38 -24.72 15.07
CA GLY A 429 3.56 -24.01 15.57
C GLY A 429 4.32 -24.80 16.63
N SER A 430 5.64 -24.72 16.60
CA SER A 430 6.53 -25.27 17.62
C SER A 430 6.32 -24.65 19.00
N GLU A 431 5.79 -23.43 19.05
CA GLU A 431 5.47 -22.68 20.26
C GLU A 431 4.09 -22.03 20.17
N GLU A 432 3.54 -21.61 21.32
CA GLU A 432 2.36 -20.76 21.31
C GLU A 432 2.72 -19.48 20.57
N GLY A 433 2.12 -19.33 19.41
CA GLY A 433 2.34 -18.15 18.63
C GLY A 433 2.59 -18.37 17.16
N VAL A 434 3.19 -19.49 16.87
CA VAL A 434 3.80 -19.73 15.58
C VAL A 434 2.72 -20.28 14.67
N ASN A 435 2.46 -19.59 13.56
CA ASN A 435 1.45 -19.92 12.58
C ASN A 435 2.04 -19.84 11.16
N GLY A 436 1.23 -20.18 10.14
CA GLY A 436 1.63 -20.15 8.74
C GLY A 436 1.61 -18.78 8.09
N ILE A 437 1.34 -17.70 8.83
CA ILE A 437 1.26 -16.35 8.28
C ILE A 437 2.61 -15.66 8.48
N ILE A 438 3.27 -15.34 7.38
CA ILE A 438 4.53 -14.60 7.37
C ILE A 438 4.20 -13.10 7.35
N PRO A 439 4.54 -12.31 8.39
CA PRO A 439 4.27 -10.86 8.42
C PRO A 439 4.86 -10.08 7.24
N PRO A 440 4.38 -8.85 6.96
CA PRO A 440 5.06 -7.92 6.06
C PRO A 440 6.52 -7.76 6.47
N MET A 441 7.42 -7.69 5.48
CA MET A 441 8.86 -7.49 5.69
C MET A 441 9.57 -8.58 6.52
N GLN A 442 8.96 -9.75 6.71
CA GLN A 442 9.56 -10.88 7.44
C GLN A 442 10.24 -11.88 6.49
N GLY A 443 11.48 -12.24 6.81
CA GLY A 443 12.21 -13.35 6.21
C GLY A 443 11.93 -14.69 6.90
N PHE A 444 12.13 -15.80 6.18
CA PHE A 444 11.90 -17.15 6.67
C PHE A 444 12.74 -18.18 5.94
N PHE A 445 13.14 -19.23 6.65
CA PHE A 445 13.84 -20.36 6.04
C PHE A 445 12.85 -21.43 5.59
N THR A 446 13.14 -22.04 4.44
CA THR A 446 12.56 -23.30 3.98
C THR A 446 13.68 -24.20 3.47
N LYS A 447 13.43 -25.50 3.34
CA LYS A 447 14.42 -26.49 2.88
C LYS A 447 13.92 -27.25 1.66
N THR A 448 14.76 -27.38 0.66
CA THR A 448 14.57 -28.33 -0.43
C THR A 448 15.61 -29.45 -0.38
N TYR A 449 15.23 -30.63 -0.89
CA TYR A 449 16.04 -31.84 -0.89
C TYR A 449 16.46 -32.25 -2.31
N ALA A 450 16.32 -31.34 -3.28
CA ALA A 450 16.64 -31.60 -4.67
C ALA A 450 17.12 -30.33 -5.37
N THR A 451 17.95 -30.52 -6.40
CA THR A 451 18.46 -29.43 -7.24
C THR A 451 17.40 -28.88 -8.19
N GLY A 452 17.55 -27.63 -8.63
CA GLY A 452 16.75 -27.05 -9.72
C GLY A 452 15.30 -26.75 -9.34
N LYS A 453 15.01 -26.51 -8.06
CA LYS A 453 13.67 -26.20 -7.56
C LYS A 453 13.45 -24.69 -7.44
N SER A 454 12.19 -24.30 -7.47
CA SER A 454 11.74 -22.94 -7.22
C SER A 454 10.41 -22.94 -6.46
N ILE A 455 10.17 -21.89 -5.68
CA ILE A 455 8.88 -21.62 -5.02
C ILE A 455 8.30 -20.36 -5.63
N THR A 456 7.01 -20.39 -5.94
CA THR A 456 6.26 -19.19 -6.34
C THR A 456 5.56 -18.63 -5.11
N LEU A 457 5.94 -17.43 -4.70
CA LEU A 457 5.24 -16.64 -3.69
C LEU A 457 4.07 -15.93 -4.38
N LEU A 458 2.88 -16.50 -4.21
CA LEU A 458 1.68 -16.14 -4.96
C LEU A 458 1.01 -14.87 -4.41
N LEU A 459 0.51 -14.04 -5.31
CA LEU A 459 -0.25 -12.84 -5.02
C LEU A 459 -1.57 -13.18 -4.31
N ASN A 460 -2.20 -14.30 -4.63
CA ASN A 460 -3.47 -14.70 -4.01
C ASN A 460 -3.32 -15.21 -2.56
N ALA A 461 -2.09 -15.49 -2.10
CA ALA A 461 -1.80 -15.91 -0.72
C ALA A 461 -1.66 -14.71 0.25
N ARG A 462 -1.85 -13.47 -0.21
CA ARG A 462 -1.84 -12.29 0.68
C ARG A 462 -3.06 -12.30 1.60
N THR A 463 -2.86 -11.97 2.87
CA THR A 463 -3.91 -11.99 3.88
C THR A 463 -3.73 -10.91 4.94
N HIS A 464 -4.84 -10.52 5.57
CA HIS A 464 -4.88 -9.72 6.79
C HIS A 464 -5.15 -10.55 8.05
N ASN A 465 -5.45 -11.84 7.89
CA ASN A 465 -5.89 -12.71 8.97
C ASN A 465 -4.70 -13.20 9.78
N ASN A 466 -4.82 -13.12 11.10
CA ASN A 466 -3.85 -13.66 12.04
C ASN A 466 -2.39 -13.28 11.73
N ILE A 467 -2.17 -12.10 11.12
CA ILE A 467 -0.83 -11.52 10.98
C ILE A 467 -0.33 -11.33 12.41
N PRO A 468 0.66 -12.11 12.85
CA PRO A 468 1.15 -11.92 14.18
C PRO A 468 1.94 -10.60 14.22
N GLU A 469 2.04 -9.98 15.39
CA GLU A 469 2.93 -8.83 15.68
C GLU A 469 4.44 -9.21 15.52
N ARG A 470 4.72 -10.40 14.94
CA ARG A 470 5.70 -11.46 15.22
C ARG A 470 5.13 -12.60 16.11
N TYR A 471 5.16 -13.81 15.54
CA TYR A 471 4.47 -15.07 15.94
C TYR A 471 3.68 -15.10 17.27
N LYS A 472 2.34 -14.90 17.20
CA LYS A 472 1.28 -15.25 18.21
C LYS A 472 0.11 -16.05 17.55
N GLY A 473 -0.57 -16.97 18.25
CA GLY A 473 -1.34 -18.08 17.66
C GLY A 473 -2.10 -18.89 18.71
N THR A 474 -3.35 -19.26 18.40
CA THR A 474 -4.40 -19.63 19.37
C THR A 474 -5.15 -20.93 19.04
N GLY A 475 -4.55 -21.87 18.29
CA GLY A 475 -5.18 -23.14 17.91
C GLY A 475 -4.80 -24.33 18.79
N SER A 476 -5.79 -25.15 19.19
CA SER A 476 -5.54 -26.45 19.85
C SER A 476 -5.57 -27.59 18.84
N ILE A 477 -4.42 -28.22 18.59
CA ILE A 477 -4.28 -29.47 17.83
C ILE A 477 -3.67 -30.50 18.79
N PRO A 478 -4.09 -31.78 18.80
CA PRO A 478 -3.52 -32.78 19.70
C PRO A 478 -2.09 -33.14 19.29
N TYR A 479 -1.11 -32.58 19.99
CA TYR A 479 0.31 -32.90 19.84
C TYR A 479 0.97 -33.05 21.21
N LEU A 480 2.08 -33.78 21.26
CA LEU A 480 2.98 -33.84 22.39
C LEU A 480 4.11 -32.83 22.17
N ARG A 481 4.24 -31.84 23.04
CA ARG A 481 5.41 -30.95 23.06
C ARG A 481 6.36 -31.38 24.15
N LEU A 482 7.58 -31.74 23.78
CA LEU A 482 8.66 -32.02 24.72
C LEU A 482 9.60 -30.82 24.73
N LYS A 483 9.84 -30.26 25.91
CA LYS A 483 10.78 -29.15 26.13
C LYS A 483 11.98 -29.65 26.92
N LEU A 484 13.17 -29.59 26.34
CA LEU A 484 14.44 -29.80 27.03
C LEU A 484 14.92 -28.47 27.59
N ILE A 485 15.28 -28.41 28.88
CA ILE A 485 15.82 -27.20 29.51
C ILE A 485 17.12 -27.56 30.23
N SER A 486 18.19 -26.82 29.96
CA SER A 486 19.47 -26.96 30.64
C SER A 486 20.19 -25.61 30.70
N SER A 487 20.66 -25.22 31.89
CA SER A 487 21.41 -23.96 32.12
C SER A 487 20.73 -22.69 31.55
N GLY A 488 19.40 -22.62 31.58
CA GLY A 488 18.63 -21.47 31.06
C GLY A 488 18.40 -21.48 29.54
N ILE A 489 18.97 -22.45 28.83
CA ILE A 489 18.75 -22.68 27.40
C ILE A 489 17.65 -23.72 27.26
N SER A 490 16.69 -23.49 26.37
CA SER A 490 15.64 -24.46 26.08
C SER A 490 15.53 -24.80 24.62
N ASP A 491 15.11 -26.03 24.36
CA ASP A 491 14.83 -26.54 23.04
C ASP A 491 13.53 -27.34 23.05
N ASN A 492 12.77 -27.32 21.95
CA ASN A 492 11.46 -27.95 21.85
C ASN A 492 11.38 -28.89 20.64
N ILE A 493 10.75 -30.05 20.85
CA ILE A 493 10.25 -30.89 19.77
C ILE A 493 8.73 -31.05 19.92
N VAL A 494 8.03 -31.00 18.79
CA VAL A 494 6.59 -31.24 18.71
C VAL A 494 6.36 -32.53 17.94
N VAL A 495 5.66 -33.48 18.57
CA VAL A 495 5.27 -34.75 17.97
C VAL A 495 3.76 -34.75 17.76
N ARG A 496 3.34 -34.95 16.51
CA ARG A 496 1.94 -35.13 16.11
C ARG A 496 1.73 -36.55 15.61
N PHE A 497 0.56 -37.09 15.91
CA PHE A 497 0.06 -38.30 15.27
C PHE A 497 -0.89 -37.89 14.16
N ASP A 498 -0.60 -38.35 12.94
CA ASP A 498 -1.45 -38.15 11.76
C ASP A 498 -1.53 -39.46 10.96
N GLU A 499 -2.73 -39.85 10.54
CA GLU A 499 -2.95 -41.10 9.79
C GLU A 499 -2.38 -41.04 8.36
N THR A 500 -2.10 -39.84 7.85
CA THR A 500 -1.53 -39.60 6.53
C THR A 500 -0.01 -39.44 6.52
N ALA A 501 0.64 -39.45 7.70
CA ALA A 501 2.09 -39.39 7.82
C ALA A 501 2.75 -40.64 7.24
N LYS A 502 3.83 -40.45 6.47
CA LYS A 502 4.55 -41.50 5.75
C LYS A 502 5.71 -42.06 6.60
N THR A 503 6.15 -43.28 6.27
CA THR A 503 7.39 -43.83 6.82
C THR A 503 8.62 -43.18 6.16
N GLY A 504 9.64 -42.88 6.94
CA GLY A 504 10.80 -42.11 6.45
C GLY A 504 10.55 -40.61 6.56
N LEU A 505 11.34 -39.80 5.85
CA LEU A 505 11.18 -38.34 5.85
C LEU A 505 9.92 -37.94 5.07
N ASP A 506 8.99 -37.28 5.74
CA ASP A 506 7.75 -36.76 5.17
C ASP A 506 7.77 -35.24 5.06
N TYR A 507 7.88 -34.73 3.83
CA TYR A 507 7.96 -33.28 3.57
C TYR A 507 6.73 -32.49 4.01
N ASP A 508 5.58 -33.18 4.22
CA ASP A 508 4.32 -32.59 4.63
C ASP A 508 4.17 -32.46 6.16
N PHE A 509 4.93 -33.25 6.94
CA PHE A 509 4.75 -33.36 8.39
C PHE A 509 6.05 -33.28 9.22
N ASP A 510 7.19 -33.65 8.64
CA ASP A 510 8.47 -33.66 9.35
C ASP A 510 9.19 -32.31 9.27
N ALA A 511 9.53 -31.79 10.45
CA ALA A 511 10.35 -30.59 10.60
C ALA A 511 11.77 -30.95 11.03
N VAL A 512 12.72 -30.90 10.09
CA VAL A 512 14.15 -31.02 10.40
C VAL A 512 14.63 -29.69 10.98
N LYS A 513 15.18 -29.71 12.20
CA LYS A 513 15.70 -28.53 12.87
C LYS A 513 16.80 -27.86 12.04
N THR A 514 16.67 -26.55 11.85
CA THR A 514 17.65 -25.70 11.19
C THR A 514 18.80 -25.45 12.17
N PHE A 515 20.04 -25.71 11.74
CA PHE A 515 21.28 -25.32 12.43
C PHE A 515 21.40 -25.84 13.90
N LEU A 516 21.96 -27.04 14.08
CA LEU A 516 22.21 -27.61 15.41
C LEU A 516 23.41 -26.92 16.10
N PRO A 517 23.25 -26.33 17.29
CA PRO A 517 24.38 -25.75 18.01
C PRO A 517 25.27 -26.87 18.58
N GLN A 518 26.57 -26.89 18.22
CA GLN A 518 27.53 -27.87 18.76
C GLN A 518 27.73 -27.76 20.29
N SER A 519 27.42 -26.60 20.88
CA SER A 519 27.68 -26.29 22.30
C SER A 519 26.42 -26.23 23.18
N LYS A 520 25.23 -26.49 22.64
CA LYS A 520 23.97 -26.42 23.39
C LYS A 520 23.24 -27.76 23.36
N PRO A 521 22.58 -28.17 24.45
CA PRO A 521 21.72 -29.34 24.43
C PRO A 521 20.55 -29.11 23.48
N TYR A 522 20.27 -30.09 22.62
CA TYR A 522 19.19 -30.05 21.63
C TYR A 522 18.39 -31.35 21.65
N ILE A 523 17.11 -31.26 21.29
CA ILE A 523 16.18 -32.40 21.11
C ILE A 523 15.46 -32.35 19.77
#